data_AF-A0A843EYA6-F1
#
_entry.id   AF-A0A843EYA6-F1
#
_cell.length_a   1.000
_cell.length_b   1.000
_cell.length_c   1.000
_cell.angle_alpha   90.00
_cell.angle_beta   90.00
_cell.angle_gamma   90.00
#
_symmetry.space_group_name_H-M   'P 1'
#
loop_
_entity.id
_entity.type
_entity.pdbx_description
1 polymer ?
#
loop_
_entity_poly.entity_id
_entity_poly.type
_entity_poly.pdbx_seq_one_letter_code
_entity_poly.pdbx_strand_id
1 'polypeptide(L)' 'MKYIKYFETLEEYESWINIEENAEEVYRSEEKICVDGIILSHTNKPYTEKEDKNDL' A
#
# COMPACT_ATOMS: atom_id res chain seq x y z
N MET A 1 -15.43 10.98 -3.29
CA MET A 1 -14.80 10.81 -1.95
C MET A 1 -13.76 9.72 -2.09
N LYS A 2 -12.53 9.92 -1.61
CA LYS A 2 -11.54 8.85 -1.53
C LYS A 2 -11.95 7.95 -0.36
N TYR A 3 -12.47 6.77 -0.64
CA TYR A 3 -12.83 5.80 0.39
C TYR A 3 -11.52 5.24 0.99
N ILE A 4 -11.51 5.01 2.31
CA ILE A 4 -10.42 4.31 2.98
C ILE A 4 -10.96 2.92 3.29
N LYS A 5 -10.30 1.88 2.76
CA LYS A 5 -10.69 0.50 3.06
C LYS A 5 -10.16 0.10 4.43
N TYR A 6 -10.99 -0.48 5.28
CA TYR A 6 -10.64 -0.85 6.64
C TYR A 6 -10.53 -2.36 6.80
N PHE A 7 -9.49 -2.80 7.51
CA PHE A 7 -9.27 -4.18 7.95
C PHE A 7 -9.00 -4.19 9.45
N GLU A 8 -9.51 -5.20 10.16
CA GLU A 8 -9.29 -5.33 11.60
C GLU A 8 -7.89 -5.89 11.89
N THR A 9 -7.34 -6.70 10.98
CA THR A 9 -6.03 -7.32 11.15
C THR A 9 -5.18 -7.26 9.88
N LEU A 10 -3.85 -7.37 10.05
CA LEU A 10 -2.92 -7.51 8.93
C LEU A 10 -3.18 -8.79 8.12
N GLU A 11 -3.58 -9.89 8.74
CA GLU A 11 -3.87 -11.16 8.07
C GLU A 11 -5.04 -11.04 7.09
N GLU A 12 -6.11 -10.33 7.49
CA GLU A 12 -7.25 -10.05 6.61
C GLU A 12 -6.84 -9.18 5.42
N TYR A 13 -6.07 -8.13 5.68
CA TYR A 13 -5.53 -7.27 4.64
C TYR A 13 -4.64 -8.05 3.67
N GLU A 14 -3.71 -8.87 4.17
CA GLU A 14 -2.79 -9.67 3.34
C GLU A 14 -3.55 -10.70 2.51
N SER A 15 -4.53 -11.36 3.09
CA SER A 15 -5.41 -12.31 2.38
C SER A 15 -6.18 -11.62 1.25
N TRP A 16 -6.58 -10.36 1.46
CA TRP A 16 -7.30 -9.57 0.46
C TRP A 16 -6.40 -8.98 -0.63
N ILE A 17 -5.29 -8.34 -0.27
CA ILE A 17 -4.40 -7.63 -1.21
C ILE A 17 -3.58 -8.58 -2.10
N ASN A 18 -3.37 -9.84 -1.66
CA ASN A 18 -2.68 -10.86 -2.46
C ASN A 18 -3.51 -11.35 -3.66
N ILE A 19 -4.79 -10.97 -3.76
CA ILE A 19 -5.60 -11.18 -4.95
C ILE A 19 -5.21 -10.11 -5.99
N GLU A 20 -4.79 -10.54 -7.18
CA GLU A 20 -4.25 -9.67 -8.23
C GLU A 20 -5.17 -8.50 -8.59
N GLU A 21 -6.49 -8.76 -8.72
CA GLU A 21 -7.49 -7.74 -9.04
C GLU A 21 -7.57 -6.63 -7.97
N ASN A 22 -7.49 -7.01 -6.69
CA ASN A 22 -7.53 -6.07 -5.56
C ASN A 22 -6.27 -5.22 -5.52
N ALA A 23 -5.11 -5.85 -5.73
CA ALA A 23 -3.84 -5.13 -5.84
C ALA A 23 -3.90 -4.11 -6.98
N GLU A 24 -4.30 -4.53 -8.18
CA GLU A 24 -4.40 -3.66 -9.36
C GLU A 24 -5.34 -2.46 -9.11
N GLU A 25 -6.50 -2.69 -8.48
CA GLU A 25 -7.44 -1.64 -8.13
C GLU A 25 -6.82 -0.62 -7.18
N VAL A 26 -6.17 -1.06 -6.10
CA VAL A 26 -5.52 -0.19 -5.11
C VAL A 26 -4.40 0.62 -5.75
N TYR A 27 -3.56 0.00 -6.58
CA TYR A 27 -2.47 0.68 -7.27
C TYR A 27 -2.96 1.72 -8.29
N ARG A 28 -4.03 1.42 -9.04
CA ARG A 28 -4.59 2.35 -10.04
C ARG A 28 -5.33 3.53 -9.42
N SER A 29 -6.07 3.27 -8.34
CA SER A 29 -6.90 4.28 -7.68
C SER A 29 -6.14 5.12 -6.65
N GLU A 30 -4.91 4.69 -6.29
CA GLU A 30 -4.16 5.23 -5.14
C GLU A 30 -5.01 5.23 -3.86
N GLU A 31 -5.81 4.16 -3.68
CA GLU A 31 -6.66 3.99 -2.51
C GLU A 31 -5.80 3.81 -1.25
N LYS A 32 -6.23 4.43 -0.15
CA LYS A 32 -5.59 4.27 1.16
C LYS A 32 -6.27 3.15 1.92
N ILE A 33 -5.47 2.34 2.61
CA ILE A 33 -5.96 1.22 3.40
C ILE A 33 -5.66 1.52 4.87
N CYS A 34 -6.60 1.22 5.76
CA CYS A 34 -6.44 1.32 7.20
C CYS A 34 -6.49 -0.10 7.77
N VAL A 35 -5.46 -0.50 8.50
CA VAL A 35 -5.37 -1.80 9.16
C VAL A 35 -5.08 -1.57 10.63
N ASP A 36 -6.03 -1.90 11.50
CA ASP A 36 -5.89 -1.67 12.95
C ASP A 36 -5.43 -0.24 13.30
N GLY A 37 -6.01 0.76 12.60
CA GLY A 37 -5.66 2.17 12.78
C GLY A 37 -4.36 2.62 12.08
N ILE A 38 -3.60 1.72 11.45
CA ILE A 38 -2.41 2.01 10.66
C ILE A 38 -2.80 2.29 9.21
N ILE A 39 -2.40 3.45 8.68
CA ILE A 39 -2.65 3.80 7.28
C ILE A 39 -1.54 3.27 6.37
N LEU A 40 -1.89 2.37 5.48
CA LEU A 40 -1.07 1.88 4.38
C LEU A 40 -1.38 2.69 3.10
N SER A 41 -0.33 3.10 2.41
CA SER A 41 -0.41 3.81 1.14
C SER A 41 0.44 3.09 0.11
N HIS A 42 -0.20 2.55 -0.92
CA HIS A 42 0.51 1.97 -2.04
C HIS A 42 0.88 3.08 -3.02
N THR A 43 2.16 3.20 -3.34
CA THR A 43 2.61 4.14 -4.37
C THR A 43 2.98 3.36 -5.62
N ASN A 44 2.42 3.71 -6.78
CA ASN A 44 2.88 3.21 -8.07
C ASN A 44 4.21 3.87 -8.53
N LYS A 45 4.90 4.56 -7.62
CA LYS A 45 6.22 5.09 -7.91
C LYS A 45 7.22 3.96 -7.72
N PRO A 46 8.07 3.67 -8.72
CA PRO A 46 9.17 2.73 -8.51
C PRO A 46 10.00 3.25 -7.33
N TYR A 47 10.35 2.34 -6.43
CA TYR A 47 11.28 2.65 -5.35
C TYR A 47 12.64 2.99 -5.99
N THR A 48 12.93 4.28 -6.13
CA THR A 48 14.27 4.74 -6.49
C THR A 48 15.10 4.69 -5.22
N GLU A 49 15.95 3.68 -5.09
CA GLU A 49 17.08 3.75 -4.16
C GLU A 49 17.87 5.00 -4.53
N LYS A 50 17.79 6.03 -3.68
CA LYS A 50 18.83 7.03 -3.70
C LYS A 50 20.03 6.32 -3.12
N GLU A 51 20.99 5.95 -3.97
CA GLU A 51 22.35 5.70 -3.53
C GLU A 51 22.82 6.98 -2.85
N ASP A 52 22.66 7.08 -1.52
CA ASP A 52 23.46 7.98 -0.72
C ASP A 52 24.89 7.48 -0.85
N LYS A 53 25.59 8.00 -1.87
CA LYS A 53 27.04 7.97 -1.92
C LYS A 53 27.50 8.78 -0.71
N ASN A 54 27.73 8.08 0.39
CA ASN A 54 28.60 8.57 1.44
C ASN A 54 29.96 8.80 0.77
N ASP A 55 30.23 10.06 0.44
CA ASP A 55 31.58 10.58 0.28
C ASP A 55 32.28 10.39 1.64
N LEU A 56 33.05 9.30 1.75
CA LEU A 56 34.06 9.05 2.79
C LEU A 56 35.42 8.87 2.13
#